data_AF-A0A817SKK4-F1
#
_entry.id   AF-A0A817SKK4-F1
#
_cell.length_a   1.000
_cell.length_b   1.000
_cell.length_c   1.000
_cell.angle_alpha   90.00
_cell.angle_beta   90.00
_cell.angle_gamma   90.00
#
_symmetry.space_group_name_H-M   'P 1'
#
loop_
_entity.id
_entity.type
_entity.pdbx_description
1 polymer ?
#
loop_
_entity_poly.entity_id
_entity_poly.type
_entity_poly.pdbx_seq_one_letter_code
_entity_poly.pdbx_strand_id
1 'polypeptide(L)'
;MIEVLFAVREDQFEENPAIPTSLDFVAEMNQLTYMLTLDSTCKPEPISEEKQHTIVDETETTLLKPRQEVYPILEKGIAPEKCGYILL
;
A
#
# COMPACT_ATOMS: atom_id res chain seq x y z
N MET A 1 5.63 35.72 -25.56
CA MET A 1 6.08 34.37 -25.15
C MET A 1 7.51 34.08 -25.57
N ILE A 2 7.93 34.32 -26.83
CA ILE A 2 9.31 34.05 -27.25
C ILE A 2 10.37 34.96 -26.62
N GLU A 3 10.03 36.23 -26.35
CA GLU A 3 10.91 37.20 -25.65
C GLU A 3 11.28 36.73 -24.24
N VAL A 4 10.33 36.10 -23.54
CA VAL A 4 10.57 35.51 -22.21
C VAL A 4 11.55 34.34 -22.30
N LEU A 5 11.48 33.55 -23.39
CA LEU A 5 12.46 32.47 -23.62
C LEU A 5 13.86 33.01 -23.88
N PHE A 6 13.97 34.16 -24.57
CA PHE A 6 15.26 34.83 -24.76
C PHE A 6 15.82 35.37 -23.45
N ALA A 7 15.00 36.02 -22.62
CA ALA A 7 15.41 36.47 -21.29
C ALA A 7 15.91 35.30 -20.41
N VAL A 8 15.16 34.19 -20.33
CA VAL A 8 15.57 33.00 -19.58
C VAL A 8 16.89 32.40 -20.10
N ARG A 9 17.14 32.49 -21.41
CA ARG A 9 18.40 32.02 -22.02
C ARG A 9 19.57 32.98 -21.73
N GLU A 10 19.33 34.28 -21.71
CA GLU A 10 20.32 35.29 -21.30
C GLU A 10 20.69 35.11 -19.82
N ASP A 11 19.71 34.82 -18.97
CA ASP A 11 19.85 34.51 -17.54
C ASP A 11 20.38 33.09 -17.27
N GLN A 12 20.84 32.37 -18.30
CA GLN A 12 21.46 31.03 -18.20
C GLN A 12 20.63 30.00 -17.43
N PHE A 13 19.30 30.12 -17.42
CA PHE A 13 18.39 29.23 -16.69
C PHE A 13 18.58 29.21 -15.15
N GLU A 14 19.05 30.30 -14.54
CA GLU A 14 19.30 30.40 -13.09
C GLU A 14 18.11 29.93 -12.22
N GLU A 15 16.88 30.36 -12.56
CA GLU A 15 15.65 29.97 -11.85
C GLU A 15 15.16 28.55 -12.15
N ASN A 16 15.75 27.88 -13.15
CA ASN A 16 15.34 26.54 -13.61
C ASN A 16 16.57 25.63 -13.78
N PRO A 17 17.28 25.30 -12.69
CA PRO A 17 18.46 24.42 -12.75
C PRO A 17 18.08 23.02 -13.24
N ALA A 18 19.01 22.36 -13.94
CA ALA A 18 18.78 21.03 -14.53
C ALA A 18 18.42 19.97 -13.49
N ILE A 19 19.03 20.03 -12.30
CA ILE A 19 18.75 19.16 -11.15
C ILE A 19 18.73 20.03 -9.89
N PRO A 20 17.61 20.09 -9.15
CA PRO A 20 17.60 20.80 -7.87
C PRO A 20 18.45 20.05 -6.84
N THR A 21 19.12 20.77 -5.93
CA THR A 21 20.06 20.19 -4.95
C THR A 21 19.45 19.09 -4.09
N SER A 22 18.14 19.13 -3.86
CA SER A 22 17.40 18.14 -3.08
C SER A 22 17.07 16.84 -3.84
N LEU A 23 17.43 16.72 -5.13
CA LEU A 23 17.01 15.62 -5.99
C LEU A 23 18.17 14.83 -6.62
N ASP A 24 19.42 15.22 -6.32
CA ASP A 24 20.62 14.55 -6.81
C ASP A 24 20.99 13.36 -5.90
N PHE A 25 20.33 12.22 -6.13
CA PHE A 25 20.47 11.02 -5.30
C PHE A 25 21.19 9.86 -5.98
N VAL A 26 21.23 9.85 -7.31
CA VAL A 26 21.70 8.71 -8.10
C VAL A 26 23.02 9.09 -8.76
N ALA A 27 24.08 8.33 -8.47
CA ALA A 27 25.37 8.53 -9.13
C ALA A 27 25.24 8.34 -10.65
N GLU A 28 25.97 9.15 -11.42
CA GLU A 28 25.90 9.16 -12.90
C GLU A 28 26.09 7.78 -13.52
N MET A 29 27.01 6.96 -12.99
CA MET A 29 27.26 5.61 -13.48
C MET A 29 26.07 4.64 -13.32
N ASN A 30 25.13 4.97 -12.43
CA ASN A 30 23.94 4.18 -12.17
C ASN A 30 22.71 4.71 -12.90
N GLN A 31 22.83 5.82 -13.63
CA GLN A 31 21.72 6.42 -14.38
C GLN A 31 21.58 5.72 -15.74
N LEU A 32 20.35 5.33 -16.09
CA LEU A 32 20.01 4.76 -17.39
C LEU A 32 19.16 5.75 -18.19
N THR A 33 19.70 6.21 -19.32
CA THR A 33 19.01 7.14 -20.22
C THR A 33 18.30 6.38 -21.34
N TYR A 34 16.98 6.26 -21.24
CA TYR A 34 16.14 5.61 -22.25
C TYR A 34 15.92 6.54 -23.46
N MET A 35 16.14 6.03 -24.66
CA MET A 35 15.89 6.74 -25.92
C MET A 35 14.50 6.39 -26.46
N LEU A 36 13.50 7.20 -26.12
CA LEU A 36 12.13 7.05 -26.58
C LEU A 36 11.76 8.17 -27.56
N THR A 37 11.10 7.80 -28.67
CA THR A 37 10.57 8.76 -29.64
C THR A 37 9.09 9.04 -29.37
N LEU A 38 8.61 10.21 -29.80
CA LEU A 38 7.19 10.57 -29.64
C LEU A 38 6.25 9.61 -30.37
N ASP A 39 6.69 9.04 -31.48
CA ASP A 39 5.90 8.07 -32.27
C ASP A 39 5.90 6.65 -31.68
N SER A 40 6.69 6.39 -30.63
CA SER A 40 6.79 5.06 -30.05
C SER A 40 5.51 4.68 -29.30
N THR A 41 5.02 3.46 -29.53
CA THR A 41 3.84 2.94 -28.82
C THR A 41 4.25 2.50 -27.42
N CYS A 42 4.06 3.35 -26.41
CA CYS A 42 4.17 2.94 -25.00
C CYS A 42 2.96 2.11 -24.60
N LYS A 43 3.18 0.87 -24.15
CA LYS A 43 2.15 0.06 -23.49
C LYS A 43 2.29 0.31 -21.99
N PRO A 44 1.36 1.04 -21.34
CA PRO A 44 1.39 1.13 -19.89
C PRO A 44 1.12 -0.27 -19.33
N GLU A 45 2.12 -0.86 -18.68
CA GLU A 45 1.87 -2.05 -17.88
C GLU A 45 1.05 -1.62 -16.65
N PRO A 46 -0.05 -2.32 -16.32
CA PRO A 46 -0.77 -2.03 -15.11
C PRO A 46 0.19 -2.23 -13.93
N ILE A 47 0.23 -1.23 -13.03
CA ILE A 47 0.98 -1.31 -11.78
C ILE A 47 0.56 -2.62 -11.11
N SER A 48 1.50 -3.55 -10.91
CA SER A 48 1.24 -4.77 -10.16
C SER A 48 0.99 -4.36 -8.71
N GLU A 49 -0.28 -4.21 -8.34
CA GLU A 49 -0.68 -4.05 -6.94
C GLU A 49 -0.16 -5.28 -6.19
N GLU A 50 0.89 -5.09 -5.37
CA GLU A 50 1.34 -6.11 -4.43
C GLU A 50 0.16 -6.43 -3.51
N LYS A 51 -0.45 -7.61 -3.72
CA LYS A 51 -1.53 -8.10 -2.87
C LYS A 51 -1.02 -8.15 -1.43
N GLN A 52 -1.65 -7.36 -0.56
CA GLN A 52 -1.49 -7.48 0.89
C GLN A 52 -1.73 -8.95 1.26
N HIS A 53 -0.72 -9.61 1.81
CA HIS A 53 -0.85 -11.00 2.25
C HIS A 53 -1.74 -11.02 3.49
N THR A 54 -3.05 -11.21 3.31
CA THR A 54 -3.97 -11.47 4.41
C THR A 54 -3.77 -12.90 4.88
N ILE A 55 -3.45 -13.09 6.16
CA ILE A 55 -3.40 -14.43 6.77
C ILE A 55 -4.84 -14.96 6.82
N VAL A 56 -5.15 -15.94 5.98
CA VAL A 56 -6.40 -16.69 6.05
C VAL A 56 -6.22 -17.73 7.16
N ASP A 57 -6.93 -17.54 8.27
CA ASP A 57 -6.89 -18.49 9.37
C ASP A 57 -7.77 -19.70 9.04
N GLU A 58 -7.14 -20.83 8.74
CA GLU A 58 -7.82 -22.12 8.52
C GLU A 58 -8.16 -22.83 9.84
N THR A 59 -7.81 -22.25 10.99
CA THR A 59 -8.03 -22.87 12.31
C THR A 59 -9.24 -22.28 13.02
N GLU A 60 -10.14 -23.14 13.51
CA GLU A 60 -11.33 -22.72 14.26
C GLU A 60 -11.05 -22.38 15.75
N THR A 61 -9.82 -21.97 16.08
CA THR A 61 -9.39 -21.79 17.47
C THR A 61 -10.20 -20.72 18.21
N THR A 62 -10.64 -19.68 17.50
CA THR A 62 -11.50 -18.61 18.02
C THR A 62 -12.91 -19.12 18.36
N LEU A 63 -13.41 -20.15 17.66
CA LEU A 63 -14.73 -20.75 17.91
C LEU A 63 -14.67 -21.85 18.97
N LEU A 64 -13.51 -22.47 19.17
CA LEU A 64 -13.32 -23.52 20.17
C LEU A 64 -13.40 -23.00 21.61
N LYS A 65 -12.85 -21.80 21.87
CA LYS A 65 -12.87 -21.17 23.20
C LYS A 65 -14.28 -20.94 23.75
N PRO A 66 -15.18 -20.22 23.04
CA PRO A 66 -16.55 -20.02 23.54
C PRO A 66 -17.29 -21.35 23.68
N ARG A 67 -17.02 -22.31 22.79
CA ARG A 67 -17.60 -23.66 22.88
C ARG A 67 -17.19 -24.38 24.17
N GLN A 68 -15.91 -24.33 24.55
CA GLN A 68 -15.40 -24.92 25.78
C GLN A 68 -15.93 -24.24 27.05
N GLU A 69 -16.30 -22.97 26.97
CA GLU A 69 -16.90 -22.21 28.09
C GLU A 69 -18.41 -22.52 28.25
N VAL A 70 -19.13 -22.67 27.14
CA VAL A 70 -20.59 -22.87 27.15
C VAL A 70 -20.99 -24.31 27.49
N TYR A 71 -20.29 -25.32 26.97
CA TYR A 71 -20.60 -26.74 27.26
C TYR A 71 -20.69 -27.09 28.76
N PRO A 72 -19.72 -26.74 29.61
CA PRO A 72 -19.79 -27.10 31.03
C PRO A 72 -20.92 -26.36 31.77
N ILE A 73 -21.36 -25.20 31.28
CA ILE A 73 -22.51 -24.47 31.84
C ILE A 73 -23.80 -25.24 31.56
N LEU A 74 -23.92 -25.81 30.36
CA LEU A 74 -25.05 -26.64 29.95
C LEU A 74 -25.04 -28.01 30.66
N GLU A 75 -23.88 -28.66 30.78
CA GLU A 75 -23.74 -29.97 31.44
C GLU A 75 -23.96 -29.94 32.94
N LYS A 76 -23.64 -28.81 33.61
CA LYS A 76 -23.91 -28.62 35.05
C LYS A 76 -25.41 -28.61 35.39
N GLY A 77 -26.30 -28.70 34.40
CA GLY A 77 -27.70 -29.08 34.60
C GLY A 77 -28.47 -28.14 35.52
N ILE A 78 -28.12 -26.86 35.52
CA ILE A 78 -28.92 -25.85 36.22
C ILE A 78 -30.23 -25.67 35.43
N ALA A 79 -31.35 -25.48 36.13
CA ALA A 79 -32.65 -25.20 35.51
C ALA A 79 -32.49 -24.22 34.33
N PRO A 80 -33.18 -24.45 33.19
CA PRO A 80 -32.90 -23.78 31.92
C PRO A 80 -32.94 -22.25 32.01
N GLU A 81 -33.76 -21.71 32.92
CA GLU A 81 -33.87 -20.28 33.19
C GLU A 81 -32.57 -19.66 33.72
N LYS A 82 -31.83 -20.38 34.58
CA LYS A 82 -30.56 -19.92 35.14
C LYS A 82 -29.42 -20.07 34.14
N CYS A 83 -29.49 -21.07 33.25
CA CYS A 83 -28.53 -21.19 32.15
C CYS A 83 -28.66 -20.02 31.18
N GLY A 84 -29.90 -19.63 30.85
CA GLY A 84 -30.17 -18.43 30.04
C GLY A 84 -29.65 -17.14 30.68
N TYR A 85 -29.76 -16.99 32.00
CA TYR A 85 -29.24 -15.82 32.71
C TYR A 85 -27.70 -15.72 32.72
N ILE A 86 -26.99 -16.84 32.59
CA ILE A 86 -25.51 -16.85 32.59
C ILE A 86 -24.95 -16.58 31.18
N LEU A 87 -25.71 -16.91 30.14
CA LEU A 87 -25.30 -16.79 28.74
C LEU A 87 -25.70 -15.46 28.07
N LEU A 88 -26.55 -14.65 28.71
CA LEU A 88 -26.97 -13.32 28.28
C LEU A 88 -26.28 -12.22 29.09
#